data_AF-A0A1I3EVU1-F1
#
_entry.id   AF-A0A1I3EVU1-F1
#
_cell.length_a   1.000
_cell.length_b   1.000
_cell.length_c   1.000
_cell.angle_alpha   90.00
_cell.angle_beta   90.00
_cell.angle_gamma   90.00
#
_symmetry.space_group_name_H-M   'P 1'
#
loop_
_entity.id
_entity.type
_entity.pdbx_description
1 polymer ?
#
loop_
_entity_poly.entity_id
_entity_poly.type
_entity_poly.pdbx_seq_one_letter_code
_entity_poly.pdbx_strand_id
1 'polypeptide(L)'
;MDDLFDKNINIDTYKPESKGVRIYKAFAMFRFIFIIYALSFEFLAYFWLLKKNIFQKYLEPQAYLLVGFSVLFFCLIVYVIIDNLAFRKKLLESSPEVNFDYYFYTYKKSGKKNQNNTITAIACALAEMGDKLGCQKVLSLLPVEYKPRILSELRDWLKSEETSFDNPLLHSTKRSILRAIVFPIMSLLIAAGLLASCIDYTILIGYGFNKTCIMYFGVLQCAAWLYLTFICIILIIYYFNRNRMFLLIDGSKEYSKSMTLVALLILLLYISVNPAVSYVLTPDELNTTSDNISSSYEIKDEEELWSEHPDDTEVMLKMIILCDWLQKRGVIGDFHVLIEHDENDIAMATVSKDDNYAYVLHENGFKDDINGCKCLEFILKAEPLDAKGKSLGPEKEKLIGYYLVKYETDEVFEEFKAY
;
A
#
# COMPACT_ATOMS: atom_id res chain seq x y z
N MET A 1 -3.03 -10.12 -51.95
CA MET A 1 -3.60 -9.80 -50.62
C MET A 1 -4.69 -10.79 -50.19
N ASP A 2 -5.37 -11.46 -51.13
CA ASP A 2 -6.50 -12.35 -50.81
C ASP A 2 -6.13 -13.58 -49.95
N ASP A 3 -4.90 -14.07 -50.05
CA ASP A 3 -4.43 -15.17 -49.18
C ASP A 3 -4.01 -14.72 -47.79
N LEU A 4 -3.68 -13.44 -47.56
CA LEU A 4 -2.95 -13.01 -46.34
C LEU A 4 -3.77 -13.13 -45.05
N PHE A 5 -5.09 -13.13 -45.13
CA PHE A 5 -5.96 -13.25 -43.96
C PHE A 5 -6.49 -14.67 -43.73
N ASP A 6 -6.14 -15.64 -44.59
CA ASP A 6 -6.54 -17.04 -44.43
C ASP A 6 -6.08 -17.61 -43.08
N LYS A 7 -6.96 -18.39 -42.44
CA LYS A 7 -6.75 -18.99 -41.11
C LYS A 7 -5.60 -20.00 -41.11
N ASN A 8 -5.27 -20.57 -42.26
CA ASN A 8 -4.28 -21.63 -42.40
C ASN A 8 -2.84 -21.13 -42.61
N ILE A 9 -2.64 -19.81 -42.70
CA ILE A 9 -1.29 -19.26 -42.88
C ILE A 9 -0.43 -19.51 -41.63
N ASN A 10 0.73 -20.12 -41.84
CA ASN A 10 1.78 -20.13 -40.84
C ASN A 10 2.37 -18.72 -40.71
N ILE A 11 1.95 -18.01 -39.66
CA ILE A 11 2.41 -16.64 -39.42
C ILE A 11 3.91 -16.55 -39.13
N ASP A 12 4.55 -17.63 -38.67
CA ASP A 12 5.98 -17.62 -38.33
C ASP A 12 6.88 -17.57 -39.56
N THR A 13 6.35 -17.91 -40.74
CA THR A 13 7.03 -17.77 -42.04
C THR A 13 6.71 -16.44 -42.74
N TYR A 14 5.78 -15.63 -42.22
CA TYR A 14 5.46 -14.33 -42.78
C TYR A 14 6.54 -13.31 -42.44
N LYS A 15 7.30 -12.87 -43.46
CA LYS A 15 8.35 -11.83 -43.38
C LYS A 15 9.12 -11.86 -42.05
N PRO A 16 9.81 -12.97 -41.73
CA PRO A 16 10.44 -13.17 -40.42
C PRO A 16 11.48 -12.10 -40.08
N GLU A 17 12.08 -11.48 -41.10
CA GLU A 17 13.06 -10.41 -40.96
C GLU A 17 12.47 -9.00 -40.91
N SER A 18 11.15 -8.83 -41.09
CA SER A 18 10.52 -7.51 -41.00
C SER A 18 10.80 -6.87 -39.65
N LYS A 19 11.13 -5.56 -39.66
CA LYS A 19 11.32 -4.78 -38.43
C LYS A 19 10.08 -4.85 -37.53
N GLY A 20 8.87 -4.87 -38.11
CA GLY A 20 7.61 -4.97 -37.36
C GLY A 20 7.47 -6.30 -36.61
N VAL A 21 7.83 -7.41 -37.26
CA VAL A 21 7.84 -8.75 -36.66
C VAL A 21 8.90 -8.85 -35.56
N ARG A 22 10.08 -8.27 -35.76
CA ARG A 22 11.13 -8.21 -34.73
C ARG A 22 10.69 -7.42 -33.50
N ILE A 23 10.03 -6.26 -33.69
CA ILE A 23 9.48 -5.45 -32.59
C ILE A 23 8.44 -6.24 -31.81
N TYR A 24 7.53 -6.95 -32.49
CA TYR A 24 6.55 -7.82 -31.83
C TYR A 24 7.22 -8.89 -30.96
N LYS A 25 8.17 -9.64 -31.53
CA LYS A 25 8.86 -10.73 -30.83
C LYS A 25 9.62 -10.21 -29.60
N ALA A 26 10.34 -9.10 -29.75
CA ALA A 26 11.05 -8.45 -28.66
C ALA A 26 10.09 -8.01 -27.54
N PHE A 27 8.94 -7.44 -27.91
CA PHE A 27 7.94 -6.99 -26.96
C PHE A 27 7.24 -8.13 -26.22
N ALA A 28 6.89 -9.20 -26.92
CA ALA A 28 6.32 -10.41 -26.31
C ALA A 28 7.30 -11.08 -25.35
N MET A 29 8.58 -11.18 -25.73
CA MET A 29 9.64 -11.71 -24.88
C MET A 29 9.87 -10.83 -23.64
N PHE A 30 9.90 -9.51 -23.80
CA PHE A 30 10.00 -8.57 -22.68
C PHE A 30 8.85 -8.78 -21.68
N ARG A 31 7.60 -8.88 -22.13
CA ARG A 31 6.45 -9.16 -21.26
C ARG A 31 6.63 -10.42 -20.44
N PHE A 32 7.08 -11.49 -21.08
CA PHE A 32 7.30 -12.77 -20.42
C PHE A 32 8.41 -12.69 -19.36
N ILE A 33 9.57 -12.14 -19.73
CA ILE A 33 10.70 -11.93 -18.80
C ILE A 33 10.28 -11.03 -17.64
N PHE A 34 9.53 -9.97 -17.93
CA PHE A 34 9.06 -9.02 -16.93
C PHE A 34 8.15 -9.69 -15.90
N ILE A 35 7.20 -10.52 -16.34
CA ILE A 35 6.32 -11.26 -15.41
C ILE A 35 7.13 -12.19 -14.50
N ILE A 36 8.10 -12.92 -15.06
CA ILE A 36 8.98 -13.79 -14.27
C ILE A 36 9.77 -12.96 -13.24
N TYR A 37 10.30 -11.81 -13.67
CA TYR A 37 11.06 -10.92 -12.79
C TYR A 37 10.19 -10.37 -11.67
N ALA A 38 8.97 -9.90 -11.98
CA ALA A 38 8.02 -9.39 -10.99
C ALA A 38 7.65 -10.46 -9.96
N LEU A 39 7.32 -11.68 -10.39
CA LEU A 39 7.00 -12.80 -9.51
C LEU A 39 8.21 -13.23 -8.65
N SER A 40 9.41 -13.25 -9.24
CA SER A 40 10.64 -13.59 -8.51
C SER A 40 10.99 -12.52 -7.48
N PHE A 41 10.78 -11.25 -7.81
CA PHE A 41 11.04 -10.12 -6.93
C PHE A 41 10.01 -10.07 -5.79
N GLU A 42 8.73 -10.36 -6.07
CA GLU A 42 7.70 -10.52 -5.04
C GLU A 42 8.03 -11.67 -4.09
N PHE A 43 8.45 -12.83 -4.61
CA PHE A 43 8.90 -13.96 -3.80
C PHE A 43 10.12 -13.60 -2.94
N LEU A 44 11.11 -12.88 -3.49
CA LEU A 44 12.28 -12.40 -2.77
C LEU A 44 11.91 -11.41 -1.67
N ALA A 45 11.02 -10.45 -1.95
CA ALA A 45 10.53 -9.49 -0.97
C ALA A 45 9.78 -10.19 0.17
N TYR A 46 8.87 -11.11 -0.16
CA TYR A 46 8.14 -11.91 0.81
C TYR A 46 9.08 -12.78 1.67
N PHE A 47 10.03 -13.47 1.04
CA PHE A 47 11.01 -14.30 1.76
C PHE A 47 11.94 -13.46 2.64
N TRP A 48 12.36 -12.28 2.19
CA TRP A 48 13.20 -11.38 2.96
C TRP A 48 12.47 -10.82 4.19
N LEU A 49 11.19 -10.46 4.04
CA LEU A 49 10.32 -10.04 5.13
C LEU A 49 10.06 -11.17 6.14
N LEU A 50 9.85 -12.41 5.68
CA LEU A 50 9.67 -13.57 6.56
C LEU A 50 10.94 -13.96 7.30
N LYS A 51 12.10 -13.90 6.64
CA LYS A 51 13.38 -14.36 7.20
C LYS A 51 13.99 -13.36 8.18
N LYS A 52 13.71 -12.07 8.01
CA LYS A 52 14.19 -11.03 8.92
C LYS A 52 13.03 -10.55 9.80
N ASN A 53 12.98 -11.07 11.03
CA ASN A 53 12.13 -10.57 12.13
C ASN A 53 12.31 -9.07 12.46
N ILE A 54 13.17 -8.35 11.74
CA ILE A 54 13.44 -6.91 11.91
C ILE A 54 12.16 -6.08 11.79
N PHE A 55 11.20 -6.48 10.96
CA PHE A 55 9.96 -5.73 10.74
C PHE A 55 8.81 -6.14 11.65
N GLN A 56 8.87 -7.29 12.31
CA GLN A 56 7.80 -7.76 13.19
C GLN A 56 7.64 -6.86 14.43
N LYS A 57 8.70 -6.11 14.79
CA LYS A 57 8.73 -5.15 15.90
C LYS A 57 8.13 -3.77 15.55
N TYR A 58 8.00 -3.45 14.26
CA TYR A 58 7.65 -2.08 13.80
C TYR A 58 6.50 -2.03 12.79
N LEU A 59 6.10 -3.17 12.24
CA LEU A 59 5.04 -3.28 11.25
C LEU A 59 3.94 -4.23 11.76
N GLU A 60 2.69 -3.86 11.51
CA GLU A 60 1.55 -4.74 11.77
C GLU A 60 1.63 -6.03 10.92
N PRO A 61 1.04 -7.17 11.34
CA PRO A 61 0.97 -8.39 10.55
C PRO A 61 0.34 -8.21 9.16
N GLN A 62 -0.47 -7.17 8.97
CA GLN A 62 -1.08 -6.81 7.69
C GLN A 62 -0.08 -6.19 6.70
N ALA A 63 1.08 -5.73 7.19
CA ALA A 63 2.14 -5.12 6.41
C ALA A 63 2.77 -6.09 5.39
N TYR A 64 2.82 -7.39 5.67
CA TYR A 64 3.38 -8.37 4.72
C TYR A 64 2.61 -8.38 3.40
N LEU A 65 1.28 -8.31 3.46
CA LEU A 65 0.41 -8.21 2.29
C LEU A 65 0.58 -6.86 1.57
N LEU A 66 0.66 -5.78 2.35
CA LEU A 66 0.78 -4.41 1.83
C LEU A 66 2.12 -4.13 1.14
N VAL A 67 3.21 -4.69 1.66
CA VAL A 67 4.52 -4.62 1.01
C VAL A 67 4.54 -5.46 -0.28
N GLY A 68 3.89 -6.62 -0.30
CA GLY A 68 3.68 -7.38 -1.53
C GLY A 68 2.94 -6.56 -2.60
N PHE A 69 1.85 -5.90 -2.21
CA PHE A 69 1.11 -5.01 -3.11
C PHE A 69 1.95 -3.82 -3.58
N SER A 70 2.71 -3.16 -2.71
CA SER A 70 3.55 -2.02 -3.11
C SER A 70 4.64 -2.43 -4.12
N VAL A 71 5.25 -3.61 -3.93
CA VAL A 71 6.19 -4.20 -4.87
C VAL A 71 5.55 -4.44 -6.23
N LEU A 72 4.34 -5.02 -6.27
CA LEU A 72 3.59 -5.19 -7.51
C LEU A 72 3.29 -3.87 -8.22
N PHE A 73 2.96 -2.81 -7.47
CA PHE A 73 2.77 -1.47 -8.01
C PHE A 73 4.06 -0.91 -8.62
N PHE A 74 5.21 -1.06 -7.96
CA PHE A 74 6.51 -0.66 -8.53
C PHE A 74 6.83 -1.41 -9.82
N CYS A 75 6.59 -2.72 -9.86
CA CYS A 75 6.72 -3.50 -11.08
C CYS A 75 5.79 -2.95 -12.18
N LEU A 76 4.52 -2.67 -11.87
CA LEU A 76 3.57 -2.09 -12.82
C LEU A 76 4.06 -0.74 -13.40
N ILE A 77 4.67 0.12 -12.57
CA ILE A 77 5.27 1.38 -13.01
C ILE A 77 6.37 1.13 -14.04
N VAL A 78 7.33 0.27 -13.72
CA VAL A 78 8.45 -0.07 -14.61
C VAL A 78 7.92 -0.65 -15.92
N TYR A 79 6.92 -1.53 -15.85
CA TYR A 79 6.27 -2.09 -17.03
C TYR A 79 5.64 -1.01 -17.92
N VAL A 80 4.86 -0.09 -17.35
CA VAL A 80 4.18 0.98 -18.10
C VAL A 80 5.17 1.97 -18.71
N ILE A 81 6.26 2.29 -17.99
CA ILE A 81 7.33 3.15 -18.51
C ILE A 81 8.00 2.48 -19.71
N ILE A 82 8.41 1.22 -19.59
CA ILE A 82 9.09 0.51 -20.67
C ILE A 82 8.14 0.27 -21.86
N ASP A 83 6.89 -0.15 -21.62
CA ASP A 83 5.87 -0.33 -22.66
C ASP A 83 5.66 0.95 -23.48
N ASN A 84 5.47 2.09 -22.81
CA ASN A 84 5.20 3.34 -23.49
C ASN A 84 6.45 3.98 -24.12
N LEU A 85 7.57 4.07 -23.38
CA LEU A 85 8.77 4.78 -23.83
C LEU A 85 9.63 3.96 -24.79
N ALA A 86 9.76 2.64 -24.57
CA ALA A 86 10.65 1.82 -25.36
C ALA A 86 9.95 1.20 -26.58
N PHE A 87 8.66 0.84 -26.47
CA PHE A 87 7.96 0.10 -27.52
C PHE A 87 6.95 0.95 -28.28
N ARG A 88 5.99 1.59 -27.60
CA ARG A 88 5.00 2.43 -28.30
C ARG A 88 5.63 3.60 -29.03
N LYS A 89 6.60 4.28 -28.42
CA LYS A 89 7.35 5.36 -29.08
C LYS A 89 8.05 4.88 -30.36
N LYS A 90 8.71 3.71 -30.32
CA LYS A 90 9.34 3.12 -31.51
C LYS A 90 8.33 2.80 -32.60
N LEU A 91 7.15 2.29 -32.23
CA LEU A 91 6.07 2.01 -33.17
C LEU A 91 5.54 3.30 -33.82
N LEU A 92 5.38 4.36 -33.03
CA LEU A 92 4.95 5.68 -33.50
C LEU A 92 5.92 6.34 -34.47
N GLU A 93 7.23 6.16 -34.25
CA GLU A 93 8.29 6.68 -35.11
C GLU A 93 8.58 5.76 -36.32
N SER A 94 7.93 4.60 -36.40
CA SER A 94 8.14 3.63 -37.48
C SER A 94 7.28 3.92 -38.71
N SER A 95 7.71 3.41 -39.86
CA SER A 95 6.96 3.55 -41.11
C SER A 95 5.64 2.76 -41.08
N PRO A 96 4.63 3.15 -41.88
CA PRO A 96 3.35 2.44 -41.95
C PRO A 96 3.48 0.95 -42.28
N GLU A 97 4.47 0.54 -43.09
CA GLU A 97 4.70 -0.89 -43.40
C GLU A 97 5.16 -1.67 -42.15
N VAL A 98 6.01 -1.07 -41.32
CA VAL A 98 6.48 -1.67 -40.06
C VAL A 98 5.32 -1.82 -39.08
N ASN A 99 4.43 -0.83 -39.03
CA ASN A 99 3.24 -0.83 -38.19
C ASN A 99 2.25 -1.92 -38.65
N PHE A 100 2.01 -2.01 -39.96
CA PHE A 100 1.20 -3.08 -40.55
C PHE A 100 1.72 -4.47 -40.17
N ASP A 101 3.01 -4.74 -40.41
CA ASP A 101 3.61 -6.05 -40.12
C ASP A 101 3.52 -6.40 -38.61
N TYR A 102 3.72 -5.41 -37.72
CA TYR A 102 3.56 -5.59 -36.28
C TYR A 102 2.12 -5.96 -35.90
N TYR A 103 1.12 -5.20 -36.37
CA TYR A 103 -0.28 -5.43 -36.02
C TYR A 103 -0.83 -6.70 -36.65
N PHE A 104 -0.41 -7.03 -37.87
CA PHE A 104 -0.79 -8.25 -38.57
C PHE A 104 -0.25 -9.50 -37.85
N TYR A 105 1.02 -9.49 -37.45
CA TYR A 105 1.61 -10.57 -36.66
C TYR A 105 0.93 -10.69 -35.28
N THR A 106 0.60 -9.55 -34.66
CA THR A 106 -0.19 -9.52 -33.41
C THR A 106 -1.57 -10.15 -33.59
N TYR A 107 -2.30 -9.79 -34.65
CA TYR A 107 -3.64 -10.32 -34.94
C TYR A 107 -3.66 -11.85 -35.04
N LYS A 108 -2.66 -12.44 -35.71
CA LYS A 108 -2.58 -13.90 -35.88
C LYS A 108 -2.13 -14.62 -34.60
N LYS A 109 -1.29 -14.02 -33.76
CA LYS A 109 -0.81 -14.65 -32.51
C LYS A 109 -1.70 -14.41 -31.28
N SER A 110 -2.47 -13.31 -31.23
CA SER A 110 -3.18 -12.88 -30.01
C SER A 110 -4.56 -13.52 -29.78
N GLY A 111 -5.00 -14.44 -30.66
CA GLY A 111 -6.30 -15.11 -30.55
C GLY A 111 -7.49 -14.13 -30.59
N LYS A 112 -8.68 -14.59 -30.19
CA LYS A 112 -9.91 -13.77 -30.27
C LYS A 112 -9.92 -12.54 -29.34
N LYS A 113 -9.04 -12.48 -28.33
CA LYS A 113 -9.23 -11.61 -27.15
C LYS A 113 -8.95 -10.11 -27.40
N ASN A 114 -8.37 -9.73 -28.54
CA ASN A 114 -8.17 -8.32 -28.96
C ASN A 114 -8.34 -8.13 -30.47
N GLN A 115 -9.02 -9.08 -31.11
CA GLN A 115 -9.01 -9.24 -32.56
C GLN A 115 -9.53 -8.00 -33.29
N ASN A 116 -10.62 -7.41 -32.81
CA ASN A 116 -11.23 -6.23 -33.45
C ASN A 116 -10.31 -5.00 -33.38
N ASN A 117 -9.69 -4.75 -32.23
CA ASN A 117 -8.76 -3.62 -32.07
C ASN A 117 -7.52 -3.78 -32.98
N THR A 118 -7.00 -5.01 -33.11
CA THR A 118 -5.89 -5.28 -34.03
C THR A 118 -6.30 -5.14 -35.49
N ILE A 119 -7.51 -5.58 -35.87
CA ILE A 119 -8.04 -5.39 -37.23
C ILE A 119 -8.15 -3.89 -37.54
N THR A 120 -8.66 -3.08 -36.61
CA THR A 120 -8.75 -1.63 -36.79
C THR A 120 -7.37 -0.98 -36.92
N ALA A 121 -6.38 -1.42 -36.13
CA ALA A 121 -5.01 -0.93 -36.25
C ALA A 121 -4.36 -1.29 -37.60
N ILE A 122 -4.63 -2.50 -38.11
CA ILE A 122 -4.22 -2.91 -39.47
C ILE A 122 -4.88 -2.04 -40.53
N ALA A 123 -6.18 -1.77 -40.41
CA ALA A 123 -6.92 -0.92 -41.34
C ALA A 123 -6.38 0.52 -41.37
N CYS A 124 -6.02 1.08 -40.21
CA CYS A 124 -5.36 2.38 -40.14
C CYS A 124 -3.99 2.39 -40.82
N ALA A 125 -3.15 1.38 -40.59
CA ALA A 125 -1.84 1.28 -41.25
C ALA A 125 -1.98 1.16 -42.78
N LEU A 126 -3.00 0.42 -43.26
CA LEU A 126 -3.34 0.35 -44.68
C LEU A 126 -3.81 1.69 -45.25
N ALA A 127 -4.60 2.44 -44.49
CA ALA A 127 -5.05 3.77 -44.90
C ALA A 127 -3.87 4.75 -45.02
N GLU A 128 -2.90 4.72 -44.10
CA GLU A 128 -1.66 5.51 -44.19
C GLU A 128 -0.79 5.13 -45.39
N MET A 129 -0.80 3.87 -45.79
CA MET A 129 -0.14 3.40 -47.03
C MET A 129 -0.93 3.76 -48.29
N GLY A 130 -2.12 4.36 -48.18
CA GLY A 130 -3.01 4.69 -49.30
C GLY A 130 -3.77 3.50 -49.89
N ASP A 131 -3.76 2.34 -49.24
CA ASP A 131 -4.36 1.11 -49.75
C ASP A 131 -5.85 0.99 -49.37
N LYS A 132 -6.70 1.63 -50.18
CA LYS A 132 -8.17 1.62 -50.00
C LYS A 132 -8.77 0.21 -50.11
N LEU A 133 -8.29 -0.61 -51.06
CA LEU A 133 -8.82 -1.96 -51.28
C LEU A 133 -8.47 -2.90 -50.13
N GLY A 134 -7.22 -2.86 -49.66
CA GLY A 134 -6.78 -3.60 -48.49
C GLY A 134 -7.55 -3.17 -47.24
N CYS A 135 -7.71 -1.86 -47.03
CA CYS A 135 -8.45 -1.32 -45.89
C CYS A 135 -9.92 -1.81 -45.88
N GLN A 136 -10.62 -1.75 -47.01
CA GLN A 136 -11.99 -2.27 -47.14
C GLN A 136 -12.09 -3.76 -46.78
N LYS A 137 -11.17 -4.58 -47.30
CA LYS A 137 -11.13 -6.02 -47.00
C LYS A 137 -10.93 -6.28 -45.50
N VAL A 138 -9.99 -5.58 -44.86
CA VAL A 138 -9.71 -5.73 -43.43
C VAL A 138 -10.91 -5.30 -42.57
N LEU A 139 -11.58 -4.20 -42.94
CA LEU A 139 -12.76 -3.73 -42.24
C LEU A 139 -13.96 -4.70 -42.33
N SER A 140 -14.09 -5.47 -43.41
CA SER A 140 -15.14 -6.50 -43.52
C SER A 140 -14.98 -7.67 -42.53
N LEU A 141 -13.81 -7.82 -41.92
CA LEU A 141 -13.56 -8.83 -40.89
C LEU A 141 -14.12 -8.44 -39.51
N LEU A 142 -14.57 -7.18 -39.34
CA LEU A 142 -15.12 -6.69 -38.08
C LEU A 142 -16.60 -7.09 -37.94
N PRO A 143 -17.05 -7.47 -36.73
CA PRO A 143 -18.46 -7.72 -36.47
C PRO A 143 -19.27 -6.41 -36.54
N VAL A 144 -20.54 -6.51 -36.94
CA VAL A 144 -21.42 -5.35 -37.19
C VAL A 144 -21.65 -4.51 -35.93
N GLU A 145 -21.55 -5.12 -34.75
CA GLU A 145 -21.71 -4.47 -33.45
C GLU A 145 -20.51 -3.61 -33.04
N TYR A 146 -19.34 -3.81 -33.64
CA TYR A 146 -18.11 -3.10 -33.28
C TYR A 146 -18.05 -1.73 -33.97
N LYS A 147 -18.30 -0.66 -33.20
CA LYS A 147 -18.45 0.72 -33.71
C LYS A 147 -17.60 1.77 -32.96
N PRO A 148 -16.25 1.65 -32.88
CA PRO A 148 -15.43 2.74 -32.36
C PRO A 148 -15.41 3.94 -33.33
N ARG A 149 -15.21 5.15 -32.78
CA ARG A 149 -15.21 6.43 -33.51
C ARG A 149 -14.26 6.44 -34.72
N ILE A 150 -13.09 5.80 -34.63
CA ILE A 150 -12.14 5.73 -35.75
C ILE A 150 -12.72 5.04 -37.00
N LEU A 151 -13.72 4.16 -36.84
CA LEU A 151 -14.34 3.51 -38.00
C LEU A 151 -15.19 4.44 -38.84
N SER A 152 -15.80 5.49 -38.26
CA SER A 152 -16.50 6.49 -39.06
C SER A 152 -15.49 7.28 -39.89
N GLU A 153 -14.38 7.71 -39.28
CA GLU A 153 -13.31 8.44 -39.97
C GLU A 153 -12.69 7.61 -41.12
N LEU A 154 -12.41 6.32 -40.90
CA LEU A 154 -11.93 5.42 -41.95
C LEU A 154 -12.96 5.21 -43.07
N ARG A 155 -14.25 5.09 -42.74
CA ARG A 155 -15.31 4.90 -43.75
C ARG A 155 -15.55 6.16 -44.58
N ASP A 156 -15.39 7.32 -43.97
CA ASP A 156 -15.51 8.61 -44.66
C ASP A 156 -14.32 8.81 -45.60
N TRP A 157 -13.09 8.49 -45.15
CA TRP A 157 -11.89 8.50 -46.01
C TRP A 157 -11.97 7.50 -47.18
N LEU A 158 -12.54 6.30 -46.96
CA LEU A 158 -12.74 5.32 -48.03
C LEU A 158 -13.66 5.82 -49.15
N LYS A 159 -14.55 6.77 -48.84
CA LYS A 159 -15.47 7.40 -49.80
C LYS A 159 -14.93 8.71 -50.38
N SER A 160 -13.94 9.33 -49.74
CA SER A 160 -13.34 10.57 -50.23
C SER A 160 -12.39 10.30 -51.39
N GLU A 161 -12.13 11.32 -52.22
CA GLU A 161 -11.10 11.28 -53.27
C GLU A 161 -9.68 11.50 -52.71
N GLU A 162 -9.56 11.76 -51.40
CA GLU A 162 -8.28 12.03 -50.75
C GLU A 162 -7.36 10.81 -50.80
N THR A 163 -6.07 11.06 -51.04
CA THR A 163 -5.02 10.03 -51.13
C THR A 163 -4.33 9.78 -49.80
N SER A 164 -4.28 10.77 -48.92
CA SER A 164 -3.64 10.67 -47.61
C SER A 164 -4.65 10.53 -46.48
N PHE A 165 -4.47 9.55 -45.60
CA PHE A 165 -5.18 9.45 -44.34
C PHE A 165 -4.24 9.92 -43.22
N ASP A 166 -4.60 10.99 -42.53
CA ASP A 166 -3.91 11.39 -41.30
C ASP A 166 -4.54 10.62 -40.12
N ASN A 167 -3.72 9.87 -39.38
CA ASN A 167 -4.22 8.94 -38.38
C ASN A 167 -4.20 9.55 -36.96
N PRO A 168 -5.37 9.91 -36.41
CA PRO A 168 -5.43 10.48 -35.07
C PRO A 168 -5.10 9.48 -33.95
N LEU A 169 -5.11 8.17 -34.21
CA LEU A 169 -4.69 7.16 -33.21
C LEU A 169 -3.18 7.18 -32.98
N LEU A 170 -2.39 7.36 -34.05
CA LEU A 170 -0.93 7.48 -33.99
C LEU A 170 -0.53 8.89 -33.48
N HIS A 171 -1.22 9.96 -33.88
CA HIS A 171 -0.90 11.32 -33.39
C HIS A 171 -1.40 11.65 -31.95
N SER A 172 -1.95 10.68 -31.21
CA SER A 172 -2.33 10.86 -29.80
C SER A 172 -1.14 10.89 -28.81
N THR A 173 0.07 11.19 -29.29
CA THR A 173 1.34 11.22 -28.53
C THR A 173 1.25 12.04 -27.24
N LYS A 174 0.58 13.21 -27.25
CA LYS A 174 0.35 14.01 -26.03
C LYS A 174 -0.37 13.23 -24.94
N ARG A 175 -1.36 12.40 -25.30
CA ARG A 175 -2.15 11.57 -24.38
C ARG A 175 -1.42 10.31 -23.91
N SER A 176 -0.44 9.85 -24.69
CA SER A 176 0.47 8.75 -24.35
C SER A 176 1.55 9.21 -23.37
N ILE A 177 2.17 10.37 -23.63
CA ILE A 177 3.20 10.96 -22.77
C ILE A 177 2.60 11.38 -21.42
N LEU A 178 1.42 12.02 -21.42
CA LEU A 178 0.72 12.37 -20.18
C LEU A 178 0.40 11.12 -19.36
N ARG A 179 -0.03 10.02 -19.99
CA ARG A 179 -0.22 8.74 -19.29
C ARG A 179 1.09 8.14 -18.80
N ALA A 180 2.17 8.21 -19.58
CA ALA A 180 3.48 7.70 -19.19
C ALA A 180 4.15 8.49 -18.05
N ILE A 181 3.70 9.73 -17.76
CA ILE A 181 4.22 10.56 -16.66
C ILE A 181 3.28 10.54 -15.46
N VAL A 182 1.98 10.79 -15.68
CA VAL A 182 0.99 10.87 -14.60
C VAL A 182 0.76 9.51 -13.95
N PHE A 183 0.75 8.43 -14.72
CA PHE A 183 0.49 7.09 -14.18
C PHE A 183 1.60 6.62 -13.22
N PRO A 184 2.91 6.74 -13.55
CA PRO A 184 3.97 6.46 -12.60
C PRO A 184 3.91 7.29 -11.32
N ILE A 185 3.65 8.60 -11.44
CA ILE A 185 3.58 9.50 -10.29
C ILE A 185 2.45 9.08 -9.34
N MET A 186 1.25 8.87 -9.89
CA MET A 186 0.11 8.43 -9.08
C MET A 186 0.36 7.06 -8.44
N SER A 187 0.88 6.10 -9.22
CA SER A 187 1.20 4.75 -8.73
C SER A 187 2.28 4.76 -7.63
N LEU A 188 3.23 5.70 -7.70
CA LEU A 188 4.27 5.86 -6.69
C LEU A 188 3.72 6.48 -5.39
N LEU A 189 2.80 7.44 -5.50
CA LEU A 189 2.06 7.97 -4.34
C LEU A 189 1.23 6.87 -3.65
N ILE A 190 0.64 5.96 -4.42
CA ILE A 190 -0.12 4.82 -3.88
C ILE A 190 0.81 3.82 -3.21
N ALA A 191 1.93 3.46 -3.84
CA ALA A 191 2.92 2.58 -3.23
C ALA A 191 3.45 3.18 -1.92
N ALA A 192 3.70 4.50 -1.88
CA ALA A 192 4.09 5.21 -0.67
C ALA A 192 2.99 5.17 0.40
N GLY A 193 1.71 5.34 0.03
CA GLY A 193 0.58 5.26 0.97
C GLY A 193 0.33 3.85 1.52
N LEU A 194 0.53 2.80 0.72
CA LEU A 194 0.47 1.40 1.17
C LEU A 194 1.66 1.03 2.07
N LEU A 195 2.83 1.62 1.84
CA LEU A 195 3.97 1.47 2.75
C LEU A 195 3.76 2.25 4.05
N ALA A 196 3.19 3.46 3.97
CA ALA A 196 2.83 4.26 5.14
C ALA A 196 1.80 3.56 6.04
N SER A 197 0.86 2.79 5.46
CA SER A 197 -0.08 1.99 6.24
C SER A 197 0.54 0.83 7.00
N CYS A 198 1.81 0.53 6.73
CA CYS A 198 2.53 -0.50 7.47
C CYS A 198 3.19 0.05 8.73
N ILE A 199 3.29 1.38 8.89
CA ILE A 199 3.99 2.02 10.00
C ILE A 199 3.05 2.13 11.19
N ASP A 200 3.50 1.65 12.36
CA ASP A 200 2.82 1.90 13.62
C ASP A 200 2.92 3.38 14.01
N TYR A 201 1.78 4.06 14.06
CA TYR A 201 1.69 5.48 14.41
C TYR A 201 2.05 5.75 15.88
N THR A 202 1.85 4.78 16.76
CA THR A 202 2.21 4.85 18.18
C THR A 202 3.72 5.03 18.33
N ILE A 203 4.49 4.36 17.48
CA ILE A 203 5.94 4.46 17.43
C ILE A 203 6.35 5.86 16.92
N LEU A 204 5.69 6.39 15.89
CA LEU A 204 5.97 7.74 15.38
C LEU A 204 5.67 8.82 16.44
N ILE A 205 4.58 8.66 17.19
CA ILE A 205 4.22 9.54 18.31
C ILE A 205 5.31 9.45 19.40
N GLY A 206 5.75 8.24 19.76
CA GLY A 206 6.82 8.02 20.73
C GLY A 206 8.18 8.60 20.33
N TYR A 207 8.47 8.74 19.03
CA TYR A 207 9.67 9.44 18.53
C TYR A 207 9.50 10.97 18.41
N GLY A 208 8.37 11.53 18.85
CA GLY A 208 8.14 12.98 18.87
C GLY A 208 7.75 13.59 17.52
N PHE A 209 7.18 12.80 16.59
CA PHE A 209 6.66 13.37 15.34
C PHE A 209 5.47 14.30 15.60
N ASN A 210 5.49 15.49 14.99
CA ASN A 210 4.40 16.46 15.10
C ASN A 210 3.08 15.89 14.54
N LYS A 211 1.95 16.17 15.23
CA LYS A 211 0.57 15.85 14.80
C LYS A 211 0.30 16.15 13.33
N THR A 212 0.82 17.25 12.79
CA THR A 212 0.65 17.59 11.37
C THR A 212 1.33 16.59 10.43
N CYS A 213 2.50 16.06 10.79
CA CYS A 213 3.18 15.03 10.00
C CYS A 213 2.39 13.71 10.03
N ILE A 214 1.91 13.29 11.20
CA ILE A 214 1.08 12.08 11.36
C ILE A 214 -0.21 12.20 10.54
N MET A 215 -0.85 13.38 10.54
CA MET A 215 -2.01 13.69 9.70
C MET A 215 -1.72 13.48 8.21
N TYR A 216 -0.59 14.01 7.70
CA TYR A 216 -0.23 13.84 6.29
C TYR A 216 0.01 12.37 5.91
N PHE A 217 0.61 11.58 6.80
CA PHE A 217 0.74 10.12 6.61
C PHE A 217 -0.63 9.42 6.58
N GLY A 218 -1.54 9.78 7.48
CA GLY A 218 -2.91 9.24 7.50
C GLY A 218 -3.71 9.58 6.23
N VAL A 219 -3.61 10.82 5.73
CA VAL A 219 -4.25 11.24 4.47
C VAL A 219 -3.68 10.49 3.27
N LEU A 220 -2.35 10.34 3.21
CA LEU A 220 -1.67 9.57 2.15
C LEU A 220 -2.14 8.10 2.14
N GLN A 221 -2.24 7.48 3.33
CA GLN A 221 -2.76 6.13 3.49
C GLN A 221 -4.21 6.02 3.00
N CYS A 222 -5.10 6.90 3.46
CA CYS A 222 -6.51 6.88 3.06
C CYS A 222 -6.69 7.04 1.54
N ALA A 223 -5.90 7.93 0.91
CA ALA A 223 -5.91 8.12 -0.54
C ALA A 223 -5.44 6.86 -1.30
N ALA A 224 -4.41 6.16 -0.81
CA ALA A 224 -3.93 4.93 -1.41
C ALA A 224 -4.97 3.80 -1.35
N TRP A 225 -5.63 3.63 -0.20
CA TRP A 225 -6.69 2.64 -0.03
C TRP A 225 -7.95 2.93 -0.85
N LEU A 226 -8.35 4.20 -0.97
CA LEU A 226 -9.41 4.64 -1.88
C LEU A 226 -9.13 4.18 -3.31
N TYR A 227 -7.93 4.47 -3.77
CA TYR A 227 -7.54 4.19 -5.14
C TYR A 227 -7.48 2.68 -5.41
N LEU A 228 -6.91 1.91 -4.47
CA LEU A 228 -6.89 0.45 -4.55
C LEU A 228 -8.30 -0.12 -4.64
N THR A 229 -9.20 0.33 -3.78
CA THR A 229 -10.61 -0.08 -3.76
C THR A 229 -11.29 0.23 -5.09
N PHE A 230 -11.07 1.43 -5.62
CA PHE A 230 -11.61 1.84 -6.93
C PHE A 230 -11.09 0.96 -8.08
N ILE A 231 -9.80 0.62 -8.10
CA ILE A 231 -9.23 -0.30 -9.10
C ILE A 231 -9.84 -1.70 -8.97
N CYS A 232 -9.95 -2.24 -7.76
CA CYS A 232 -10.53 -3.55 -7.52
C CYS A 232 -11.98 -3.60 -8.03
N ILE A 233 -12.77 -2.56 -7.77
CA ILE A 233 -14.13 -2.43 -8.29
C ILE A 233 -14.13 -2.44 -9.83
N ILE A 234 -13.26 -1.67 -10.48
CA ILE A 234 -13.15 -1.65 -11.95
C ILE A 234 -12.78 -3.03 -12.51
N LEU A 235 -11.83 -3.73 -11.88
CA LEU A 235 -11.39 -5.06 -12.31
C LEU A 235 -12.50 -6.10 -12.15
N ILE A 236 -13.24 -6.05 -11.05
CA ILE A 236 -14.42 -6.89 -10.81
C ILE A 236 -15.48 -6.63 -11.88
N ILE A 237 -15.78 -5.37 -12.18
CA ILE A 237 -16.72 -4.99 -13.24
C ILE A 237 -16.25 -5.49 -14.61
N TYR A 238 -14.97 -5.34 -14.92
CA TYR A 238 -14.38 -5.86 -16.15
C TYR A 238 -14.51 -7.39 -16.25
N TYR A 239 -14.32 -8.09 -15.13
CA TYR A 239 -14.43 -9.55 -15.06
C TYR A 239 -15.88 -10.03 -15.22
N PHE A 240 -16.83 -9.45 -14.49
CA PHE A 240 -18.26 -9.81 -14.57
C PHE A 240 -18.88 -9.45 -15.93
N ASN A 241 -18.45 -8.34 -16.54
CA ASN A 241 -18.97 -7.91 -17.84
C ASN A 241 -18.15 -8.43 -19.04
N ARG A 242 -17.22 -9.36 -18.81
CA ARG A 242 -16.41 -10.02 -19.85
C ARG A 242 -17.24 -10.68 -20.96
N ASN A 243 -18.51 -10.97 -20.70
CA ASN A 243 -19.48 -11.53 -21.66
C ASN A 243 -20.46 -10.52 -22.28
N ARG A 244 -20.44 -9.23 -21.90
CA ARG A 244 -21.34 -8.18 -22.42
C ARG A 244 -20.58 -6.89 -22.77
N MET A 245 -19.52 -7.02 -23.57
CA MET A 245 -18.58 -5.94 -23.91
C MET A 245 -19.18 -4.70 -24.60
N PHE A 246 -20.49 -4.65 -24.91
CA PHE A 246 -21.10 -3.52 -25.63
C PHE A 246 -22.32 -2.87 -24.98
N LEU A 247 -22.83 -3.37 -23.85
CA LEU A 247 -23.95 -2.72 -23.14
C LEU A 247 -23.49 -1.65 -22.12
N LEU A 248 -22.19 -1.51 -21.91
CA LEU A 248 -21.62 -0.67 -20.87
C LEU A 248 -21.39 0.80 -21.27
N ILE A 249 -21.41 1.17 -22.55
CA ILE A 249 -21.11 2.56 -22.91
C ILE A 249 -22.28 3.49 -22.56
N ASP A 250 -23.53 3.04 -22.77
CA ASP A 250 -24.71 3.87 -22.45
C ASP A 250 -25.18 3.75 -20.99
N GLY A 251 -24.96 2.61 -20.32
CA GLY A 251 -25.27 2.43 -18.89
C GLY A 251 -24.14 2.79 -17.91
N SER A 252 -22.93 3.09 -18.40
CA SER A 252 -21.75 3.34 -17.55
C SER A 252 -21.92 4.54 -16.63
N LYS A 253 -22.69 5.56 -17.01
CA LYS A 253 -22.81 6.80 -16.23
C LYS A 253 -23.57 6.62 -14.91
N GLU A 254 -24.58 5.77 -14.87
CA GLU A 254 -25.36 5.53 -13.64
C GLU A 254 -24.67 4.51 -12.73
N TYR A 255 -24.14 3.42 -13.31
CA TYR A 255 -23.33 2.46 -12.56
C TYR A 255 -22.04 3.07 -12.03
N SER A 256 -21.36 3.94 -12.81
CA SER A 256 -20.16 4.62 -12.32
C SER A 256 -20.51 5.50 -11.13
N LYS A 257 -21.62 6.26 -11.17
CA LYS A 257 -22.07 7.13 -10.06
C LYS A 257 -22.38 6.32 -8.80
N SER A 258 -23.18 5.26 -8.90
CA SER A 258 -23.49 4.41 -7.74
C SER A 258 -22.25 3.75 -7.15
N MET A 259 -21.29 3.32 -7.99
CA MET A 259 -20.05 2.71 -7.52
C MET A 259 -19.01 3.72 -7.04
N THR A 260 -19.01 4.96 -7.57
CA THR A 260 -18.22 6.05 -6.96
C THR A 260 -18.74 6.31 -5.55
N LEU A 261 -20.07 6.28 -5.36
CA LEU A 261 -20.71 6.48 -4.08
C LEU A 261 -20.37 5.35 -3.08
N VAL A 262 -20.31 4.09 -3.54
CA VAL A 262 -19.82 2.96 -2.74
C VAL A 262 -18.34 3.11 -2.39
N ALA A 263 -17.47 3.50 -3.34
CA ALA A 263 -16.06 3.76 -3.06
C ALA A 263 -15.87 4.93 -2.07
N LEU A 264 -16.72 5.95 -2.15
CA LEU A 264 -16.74 7.10 -1.23
C LEU A 264 -17.25 6.70 0.15
N LEU A 265 -18.22 5.78 0.24
CA LEU A 265 -18.69 5.22 1.50
C LEU A 265 -17.62 4.38 2.19
N ILE A 266 -16.94 3.51 1.44
CA ILE A 266 -15.81 2.69 1.94
C ILE A 266 -14.67 3.59 2.40
N LEU A 267 -14.40 4.69 1.68
CA LEU A 267 -13.45 5.70 2.11
C LEU A 267 -13.83 6.34 3.44
N LEU A 268 -15.07 6.79 3.58
CA LEU A 268 -15.55 7.43 4.80
C LEU A 268 -15.47 6.48 5.99
N LEU A 269 -15.81 5.20 5.77
CA LEU A 269 -15.65 4.15 6.78
C LEU A 269 -14.16 3.93 7.13
N TYR A 270 -13.28 3.85 6.14
CA TYR A 270 -11.84 3.68 6.37
C TYR A 270 -11.21 4.87 7.09
N ILE A 271 -11.58 6.11 6.71
CA ILE A 271 -11.15 7.34 7.39
C ILE A 271 -11.63 7.33 8.85
N SER A 272 -12.87 6.88 9.12
CA SER A 272 -13.44 6.86 10.47
C SER A 272 -12.79 5.85 11.42
N VAL A 273 -12.13 4.82 10.88
CA VAL A 273 -11.46 3.76 11.66
C VAL A 273 -9.93 3.92 11.61
N ASN A 274 -9.41 4.92 10.89
CA ASN A 274 -7.97 5.13 10.74
C ASN A 274 -7.37 5.77 12.03
N PRO A 275 -6.44 5.09 12.72
CA PRO A 275 -5.85 5.56 13.97
C PRO A 275 -5.12 6.91 13.84
N ALA A 276 -4.48 7.18 12.70
CA ALA A 276 -3.78 8.44 12.45
C ALA A 276 -4.76 9.62 12.25
N VAL A 277 -5.94 9.36 11.70
CA VAL A 277 -6.99 10.38 11.55
C VAL A 277 -7.67 10.65 12.88
N SER A 278 -7.96 9.60 13.67
CA SER A 278 -8.55 9.76 15.01
C SER A 278 -7.62 10.51 15.96
N TYR A 279 -6.31 10.24 15.93
CA TYR A 279 -5.31 10.95 16.73
C TYR A 279 -5.24 12.47 16.48
N VAL A 280 -5.54 12.90 15.25
CA VAL A 280 -5.57 14.33 14.89
C VAL A 280 -6.90 14.97 15.30
N LEU A 281 -7.98 14.20 15.31
CA LEU A 281 -9.31 14.66 15.69
C LEU A 281 -9.48 14.75 17.21
N THR A 282 -8.66 14.05 17.99
CA THR A 282 -8.51 14.30 19.43
C THR A 282 -7.96 15.71 19.64
N PRO A 283 -8.74 16.63 20.25
CA PRO A 283 -8.24 17.95 20.58
C PRO A 283 -6.98 17.80 21.44
N ASP A 284 -5.98 18.65 21.22
CA ASP A 284 -5.06 18.96 22.30
C ASP A 284 -5.94 19.47 23.44
N GLU A 285 -6.02 18.76 24.56
CA GLU A 285 -6.56 19.36 25.78
C GLU A 285 -5.66 20.54 26.10
N LEU A 286 -6.12 21.70 25.65
CA LEU A 286 -5.63 22.97 26.12
C LEU A 286 -5.99 22.99 27.60
N ASN A 287 -4.98 22.75 28.44
CA ASN A 287 -4.96 23.24 29.82
C ASN A 287 -5.16 24.76 29.78
N THR A 288 -6.41 25.15 29.65
CA THR A 288 -6.94 26.50 29.86
C THR A 288 -8.14 26.37 30.78
N THR A 289 -7.85 26.09 32.04
CA THR A 289 -8.68 26.60 33.13
C THR A 289 -7.78 27.48 33.98
N SER A 290 -7.66 28.73 33.52
CA SER A 290 -7.14 29.84 34.30
C SER A 290 -7.93 29.99 35.60
N ASP A 291 -7.19 30.08 36.69
CA ASP A 291 -7.50 30.72 37.97
C ASP A 291 -8.82 31.52 38.03
N ASN A 292 -9.73 31.09 38.91
CA ASN A 292 -10.43 31.92 39.92
C ASN A 292 -11.73 31.25 40.40
N ILE A 293 -11.70 30.48 41.50
CA ILE A 293 -12.79 30.50 42.50
C ILE A 293 -12.20 30.41 43.91
N SER A 294 -12.26 31.57 44.56
CA SER A 294 -12.30 31.90 45.99
C SER A 294 -12.75 30.79 46.97
N SER A 295 -11.83 30.47 47.88
CA SER A 295 -11.95 30.22 49.33
C SER A 295 -13.12 29.44 49.97
N SER A 296 -12.69 28.59 50.89
CA SER A 296 -13.30 28.17 52.17
C SER A 296 -14.35 27.06 52.11
N TYR A 297 -13.95 25.86 52.53
CA TYR A 297 -14.35 25.27 53.81
C TYR A 297 -13.37 24.12 54.13
N GLU A 298 -12.65 24.27 55.25
CA GLU A 298 -11.94 23.16 55.89
C GLU A 298 -12.96 22.22 56.58
N ILE A 299 -12.52 20.96 56.73
CA ILE A 299 -12.92 19.88 57.67
C ILE A 299 -13.43 18.64 56.90
N LYS A 300 -12.88 17.43 57.03
CA LYS A 300 -11.67 16.85 57.68
C LYS A 300 -11.63 15.38 57.20
N ASP A 301 -10.42 14.86 57.07
CA ASP A 301 -9.99 13.47 57.29
C ASP A 301 -10.82 12.35 56.63
N GLU A 302 -10.33 11.88 55.47
CA GLU A 302 -10.07 10.47 55.14
C GLU A 302 -9.61 10.40 53.66
N GLU A 303 -8.53 9.66 53.36
CA GLU A 303 -7.95 9.38 52.02
C GLU A 303 -6.87 10.33 51.45
N GLU A 304 -5.77 10.52 52.20
CA GLU A 304 -4.44 10.66 51.58
C GLU A 304 -3.95 9.27 51.14
N LEU A 305 -4.32 8.79 49.94
CA LEU A 305 -3.62 7.65 49.31
C LEU A 305 -3.67 7.58 47.78
N TRP A 306 -4.20 8.57 47.05
CA TRP A 306 -4.21 8.49 45.58
C TRP A 306 -3.93 9.85 44.96
N SER A 307 -2.66 10.26 45.02
CA SER A 307 -2.11 11.30 44.15
C SER A 307 -2.20 10.82 42.71
N GLU A 308 -2.91 11.56 41.84
CA GLU A 308 -2.99 11.45 40.38
C GLU A 308 -2.30 10.20 39.79
N HIS A 309 -3.08 9.14 39.53
CA HIS A 309 -2.56 8.00 38.78
C HIS A 309 -2.05 8.48 37.41
N PRO A 310 -0.83 8.08 37.01
CA PRO A 310 -0.29 8.40 35.69
C PRO A 310 -1.15 7.76 34.59
N ASP A 311 -1.31 8.47 33.47
CA ASP A 311 -2.01 7.93 32.30
C ASP A 311 -1.35 6.63 31.80
N ASP A 312 -2.13 5.61 31.48
CA ASP A 312 -1.64 4.30 31.03
C ASP A 312 -0.67 4.40 29.85
N THR A 313 -0.90 5.35 28.94
CA THR A 313 -0.02 5.60 27.79
C THR A 313 1.38 6.02 28.24
N GLU A 314 1.43 6.85 29.28
CA GLU A 314 2.66 7.34 29.86
C GLU A 314 3.37 6.24 30.65
N VAL A 315 2.63 5.49 31.46
CA VAL A 315 3.16 4.31 32.16
C VAL A 315 3.78 3.33 31.16
N MET A 316 3.10 3.05 30.04
CA MET A 316 3.59 2.15 28.99
C MET A 316 4.91 2.65 28.40
N LEU A 317 4.99 3.94 28.09
CA LEU A 317 6.19 4.55 27.52
C LEU A 317 7.38 4.41 28.48
N LYS A 318 7.17 4.72 29.76
CA LYS A 318 8.22 4.61 30.78
C LYS A 318 8.62 3.16 31.05
N MET A 319 7.68 2.21 30.99
CA MET A 319 7.98 0.77 31.04
C MET A 319 8.85 0.31 29.85
N ILE A 320 8.58 0.81 28.63
CA ILE A 320 9.39 0.49 27.44
C ILE A 320 10.83 1.02 27.60
N ILE A 321 10.98 2.25 28.09
CA ILE A 321 12.29 2.88 28.35
C ILE A 321 13.07 2.06 29.38
N LEU A 322 12.42 1.67 30.48
CA LEU A 322 13.02 0.80 31.49
C LEU A 322 13.42 -0.56 30.91
N CYS A 323 12.58 -1.20 30.11
CA CYS A 323 12.88 -2.49 29.51
C CYS A 323 14.10 -2.44 28.57
N ASP A 324 14.24 -1.40 27.75
CA ASP A 324 15.44 -1.22 26.90
C ASP A 324 16.70 -1.05 27.76
N TRP A 325 16.61 -0.29 28.85
CA TRP A 325 17.71 -0.11 29.80
C TRP A 325 18.12 -1.42 30.50
N LEU A 326 17.14 -2.25 30.89
CA LEU A 326 17.34 -3.56 31.53
C LEU A 326 17.93 -4.59 30.56
N GLN A 327 17.44 -4.62 29.32
CA GLN A 327 17.93 -5.52 28.27
C GLN A 327 19.40 -5.23 27.95
N LYS A 328 19.79 -3.96 27.79
CA LYS A 328 21.19 -3.55 27.55
C LYS A 328 22.16 -3.97 28.66
N ARG A 329 21.64 -4.20 29.87
CA ARG A 329 22.40 -4.67 31.04
C ARG A 329 22.30 -6.17 31.28
N GLY A 330 21.59 -6.90 30.42
CA GLY A 330 21.41 -8.35 30.54
C GLY A 330 20.58 -8.78 31.74
N VAL A 331 19.72 -7.90 32.28
CA VAL A 331 18.80 -8.23 33.39
C VAL A 331 17.60 -9.03 32.87
N ILE A 332 17.12 -8.69 31.68
CA ILE A 332 16.05 -9.39 30.96
C ILE A 332 16.50 -9.73 29.54
N GLY A 333 15.82 -10.68 28.91
CA GLY A 333 16.01 -11.04 27.50
C GLY A 333 15.32 -10.06 26.55
N ASP A 334 14.95 -10.55 25.36
CA ASP A 334 14.05 -9.80 24.47
C ASP A 334 12.72 -9.52 25.20
N PHE A 335 12.16 -8.33 24.97
CA PHE A 335 11.00 -7.84 25.72
C PHE A 335 9.82 -7.42 24.83
N HIS A 336 8.63 -7.47 25.42
CA HIS A 336 7.37 -6.96 24.88
C HIS A 336 6.56 -6.36 26.03
N VAL A 337 6.01 -5.16 25.88
CA VAL A 337 5.17 -4.53 26.91
C VAL A 337 3.72 -4.57 26.46
N LEU A 338 2.87 -5.25 27.22
CA LEU A 338 1.41 -5.17 27.12
C LEU A 338 0.92 -4.72 28.50
N ILE A 339 0.25 -3.57 28.60
CA ILE A 339 -0.34 -3.16 29.87
C ILE A 339 -1.54 -4.06 30.17
N GLU A 340 -1.50 -4.63 31.36
CA GLU A 340 -2.58 -5.27 32.07
C GLU A 340 -2.76 -4.52 33.41
N HIS A 341 -3.87 -4.74 34.10
CA HIS A 341 -4.13 -4.15 35.40
C HIS A 341 -4.23 -5.27 36.43
N ASP A 342 -3.61 -5.08 37.60
CA ASP A 342 -3.73 -6.02 38.69
C ASP A 342 -5.07 -5.88 39.43
N GLU A 343 -5.27 -6.66 40.50
CA GLU A 343 -6.51 -6.64 41.28
C GLU A 343 -6.79 -5.28 41.98
N ASN A 344 -5.79 -4.39 42.05
CA ASN A 344 -5.89 -3.05 42.61
C ASN A 344 -5.93 -1.95 41.53
N ASP A 345 -6.15 -2.33 40.26
CA ASP A 345 -6.14 -1.41 39.12
C ASP A 345 -4.78 -0.73 38.89
N ILE A 346 -3.68 -1.39 39.30
CA ILE A 346 -2.31 -0.92 39.07
C ILE A 346 -1.81 -1.47 37.75
N ALA A 347 -1.27 -0.59 36.91
CA ALA A 347 -0.70 -0.95 35.62
C ALA A 347 0.50 -1.91 35.79
N MET A 348 0.41 -3.08 35.19
CA MET A 348 1.44 -4.11 35.16
C MET A 348 1.69 -4.65 33.76
N ALA A 349 2.88 -5.19 33.52
CA ALA A 349 3.20 -5.82 32.24
C ALA A 349 4.15 -7.00 32.43
N THR A 350 3.81 -8.16 31.85
CA THR A 350 4.79 -9.24 31.70
C THR A 350 5.73 -8.89 30.55
N VAL A 351 6.95 -8.47 30.88
CA VAL A 351 7.88 -7.85 29.93
C VAL A 351 8.84 -8.81 29.25
N SER A 352 9.21 -9.91 29.89
CA SER A 352 10.12 -10.91 29.31
C SER A 352 9.89 -12.29 29.93
N LYS A 353 10.32 -13.36 29.26
CA LYS A 353 10.27 -14.74 29.77
C LYS A 353 11.54 -15.50 29.40
N ASP A 354 12.09 -16.23 30.36
CA ASP A 354 13.14 -17.22 30.15
C ASP A 354 12.65 -18.64 30.48
N ASP A 355 13.56 -19.62 30.52
CA ASP A 355 13.20 -21.03 30.78
C ASP A 355 12.61 -21.26 32.19
N ASN A 356 12.88 -20.35 33.13
CA ASN A 356 12.57 -20.51 34.55
C ASN A 356 11.62 -19.42 35.09
N TYR A 357 11.60 -18.24 34.50
CA TYR A 357 10.91 -17.06 35.04
C TYR A 357 10.17 -16.25 33.97
N ALA A 358 9.03 -15.67 34.37
CA ALA A 358 8.40 -14.53 33.71
C ALA A 358 8.72 -13.26 34.48
N TYR A 359 9.24 -12.24 33.79
CA TYR A 359 9.57 -10.96 34.37
C TYR A 359 8.37 -10.02 34.23
N VAL A 360 7.90 -9.47 35.34
CA VAL A 360 6.71 -8.60 35.42
C VAL A 360 7.13 -7.25 36.00
N LEU A 361 6.77 -6.17 35.31
CA LEU A 361 6.89 -4.81 35.83
C LEU A 361 5.55 -4.37 36.42
N HIS A 362 5.58 -3.77 37.61
CA HIS A 362 4.45 -3.08 38.22
C HIS A 362 4.78 -1.60 38.35
N GLU A 363 3.82 -0.75 37.98
CA GLU A 363 3.83 0.66 38.34
C GLU A 363 3.68 0.82 39.87
N ASN A 364 4.38 1.78 40.46
CA ASN A 364 4.36 2.01 41.92
C ASN A 364 4.26 3.49 42.29
N GLY A 365 3.64 4.29 41.43
CA GLY A 365 3.38 5.70 41.66
C GLY A 365 4.55 6.63 41.33
N PHE A 366 4.28 7.91 41.51
CA PHE A 366 5.29 8.96 41.39
C PHE A 366 6.16 9.05 42.64
N LYS A 367 7.46 9.30 42.43
CA LYS A 367 8.44 9.50 43.47
C LYS A 367 9.49 10.51 43.03
N ASP A 368 9.94 11.36 43.94
CA ASP A 368 11.03 12.29 43.65
C ASP A 368 12.40 11.61 43.81
N ASP A 369 13.31 11.88 42.87
CA ASP A 369 14.71 11.46 43.01
C ASP A 369 15.44 12.26 44.11
N ILE A 370 16.70 11.90 44.39
CA ILE A 370 17.54 12.56 45.40
C ILE A 370 17.72 14.06 45.13
N ASN A 371 17.49 14.53 43.90
CA ASN A 371 17.59 15.94 43.50
C ASN A 371 16.24 16.66 43.45
N GLY A 372 15.13 16.00 43.83
CA GLY A 372 13.78 16.54 43.78
C GLY A 372 13.13 16.52 42.40
N CYS A 373 13.61 15.68 41.48
CA CYS A 373 12.99 15.50 40.16
C CYS A 373 11.92 14.42 40.20
N LYS A 374 10.72 14.72 39.70
CA LYS A 374 9.60 13.79 39.59
C LYS A 374 9.97 12.59 38.71
N CYS A 375 9.83 11.38 39.24
CA CYS A 375 10.06 10.11 38.57
C CYS A 375 8.83 9.21 38.69
N LEU A 376 8.67 8.30 37.74
CA LEU A 376 7.75 7.18 37.87
C LEU A 376 8.53 5.96 38.37
N GLU A 377 8.03 5.33 39.44
CA GLU A 377 8.66 4.16 40.06
C GLU A 377 8.07 2.87 39.51
N PHE A 378 8.95 1.89 39.25
CA PHE A 378 8.60 0.56 38.78
C PHE A 378 9.25 -0.52 39.62
N ILE A 379 8.51 -1.59 39.86
CA ILE A 379 8.97 -2.79 40.55
C ILE A 379 9.12 -3.91 39.53
N LEU A 380 10.32 -4.44 39.38
CA LEU A 380 10.56 -5.64 38.56
C LEU A 380 10.53 -6.88 39.45
N LYS A 381 9.69 -7.83 39.06
CA LYS A 381 9.54 -9.11 39.75
C LYS A 381 9.70 -10.26 38.75
N ALA A 382 10.15 -11.41 39.24
CA ALA A 382 10.32 -12.63 38.46
C ALA A 382 9.43 -13.74 39.02
N GLU A 383 8.38 -14.08 38.28
CA GLU A 383 7.45 -15.15 38.60
C GLU A 383 7.99 -16.50 38.08
N PRO A 384 8.14 -17.53 38.93
CA PRO A 384 8.64 -18.82 38.48
C PRO A 384 7.64 -19.53 37.56
N LEU A 385 8.16 -20.21 36.55
CA LEU A 385 7.37 -20.96 35.58
C LEU A 385 7.24 -22.44 35.97
N ASP A 386 6.12 -23.06 35.60
CA ASP A 386 5.92 -24.50 35.68
C ASP A 386 6.64 -25.24 34.53
N ALA A 387 6.65 -26.58 34.57
CA ALA A 387 7.27 -27.41 33.53
C ALA A 387 6.62 -27.27 32.13
N LYS A 388 5.53 -26.52 32.01
CA LYS A 388 4.82 -26.21 30.76
C LYS A 388 4.99 -24.73 30.36
N GLY A 389 5.82 -23.96 31.07
CA GLY A 389 6.08 -22.55 30.81
C GLY A 389 4.98 -21.59 31.26
N LYS A 390 4.08 -22.02 32.15
CA LYS A 390 3.04 -21.15 32.74
C LYS A 390 3.53 -20.54 34.04
N SER A 391 3.24 -19.25 34.25
CA SER A 391 3.53 -18.59 35.53
C SER A 391 2.80 -19.29 36.67
N LEU A 392 3.51 -19.51 37.78
CA LEU A 392 2.97 -20.00 39.04
C LEU A 392 2.28 -18.89 39.86
N GLY A 393 2.23 -17.66 39.33
CA GLY A 393 1.55 -16.51 39.91
C GLY A 393 2.38 -15.70 40.92
N PRO A 394 1.83 -14.59 41.41
CA PRO A 394 2.54 -13.60 42.23
C PRO A 394 2.93 -14.14 43.62
N GLU A 395 2.28 -15.18 44.13
CA GLU A 395 2.57 -15.77 45.45
C GLU A 395 4.01 -16.32 45.59
N LYS A 396 4.69 -16.59 44.47
CA LYS A 396 6.05 -17.14 44.44
C LYS A 396 7.05 -16.24 43.72
N GLU A 397 6.67 -14.99 43.48
CA GLU A 397 7.52 -14.04 42.76
C GLU A 397 8.79 -13.70 43.54
N LYS A 398 9.87 -13.49 42.81
CA LYS A 398 11.11 -12.93 43.36
C LYS A 398 11.23 -11.48 42.95
N LEU A 399 11.35 -10.58 43.93
CA LEU A 399 11.72 -9.19 43.65
C LEU A 399 13.11 -9.14 43.00
N ILE A 400 13.23 -8.44 41.87
CA ILE A 400 14.50 -8.23 41.16
C ILE A 400 15.05 -6.83 41.48
N GLY A 401 14.21 -5.80 41.46
CA GLY A 401 14.64 -4.46 41.83
C GLY A 401 13.57 -3.38 41.71
N TYR A 402 13.91 -2.22 42.25
CA TYR A 402 13.15 -0.98 42.14
C TYR A 402 13.88 -0.03 41.19
N TYR A 403 13.13 0.52 40.24
CA TYR A 403 13.66 1.37 39.19
C TYR A 403 12.86 2.67 39.10
N LEU A 404 13.56 3.78 38.95
CA LEU A 404 12.97 5.09 38.69
C LEU A 404 13.21 5.50 37.26
N VAL A 405 12.19 6.02 36.60
CA VAL A 405 12.30 6.66 35.28
C VAL A 405 11.94 8.13 35.43
N LYS A 406 12.88 9.03 35.15
CA LYS A 406 12.63 10.48 35.22
C LYS A 406 11.52 10.89 34.27
N TYR A 407 10.60 11.71 34.77
CA TYR A 407 9.43 12.11 34.01
C TYR A 407 9.79 12.98 32.80
N GLU A 408 10.72 13.93 32.96
CA GLU A 408 11.09 14.87 31.90
C GLU A 408 12.24 14.40 30.99
N THR A 409 13.18 13.61 31.51
CA THR A 409 14.43 13.28 30.81
C THR A 409 14.57 11.83 30.39
N ASP A 410 13.63 10.95 30.78
CA ASP A 410 13.65 9.52 30.51
C ASP A 410 14.88 8.77 31.05
N GLU A 411 15.66 9.40 31.91
CA GLU A 411 16.80 8.74 32.55
C GLU A 411 16.32 7.69 33.55
N VAL A 412 16.92 6.50 33.49
CA VAL A 412 16.58 5.36 34.35
C VAL A 412 17.63 5.18 35.45
N PHE A 413 17.16 5.08 36.68
CA PHE A 413 17.95 4.83 37.88
C PHE A 413 17.50 3.53 38.56
N GLU A 414 18.46 2.73 39.03
CA GLU A 414 18.20 1.58 39.89
C GLU A 414 18.35 2.05 41.34
N GLU A 415 17.26 2.04 42.10
CA GLU A 415 17.30 2.45 43.51
C GLU A 415 17.74 1.30 44.41
N PHE A 416 17.25 0.09 44.12
CA PHE A 416 17.51 -1.06 44.94
C PHE A 416 17.58 -2.33 44.11
N LYS A 417 18.64 -3.11 44.36
CA LYS A 417 18.85 -4.43 43.75
C LYS A 417 18.58 -5.52 44.79
N ALA A 418 17.57 -6.33 44.55
CA ALA A 418 17.27 -7.49 45.38
C ALA A 418 18.07 -8.70 44.85
N TYR A 419 18.94 -9.28 45.69
CA TYR A 419 19.75 -10.45 45.33
C TYR A 419 18.98 -11.77 45.44
#